data_AF-A0A7C9PHU1-F1
#
_entry.id   AF-A0A7C9PHU1-F1
#
_cell.length_a   1.000
_cell.length_b   1.000
_cell.length_c   1.000
_cell.angle_alpha   90.00
_cell.angle_beta   90.00
_cell.angle_gamma   90.00
#
_symmetry.space_group_name_H-M   'P 1'
#
loop_
_entity.id
_entity.type
_entity.pdbx_description
1 polymer ?
#
loop_
_entity_poly.entity_id
_entity_poly.type
_entity_poly.pdbx_seq_one_letter_code
_entity_poly.pdbx_strand_id
1 'polypeptide(L)'
;MKSYKLTAWPELPSSFRRVSYTRLLTELSQRHVTATQLHQSTGVSASDIRALLLQLEQDGLLDVRHLPDAPARWSWRDLSLNQWLRRV
;
A
#
# COMPACT_ATOMS: atom_id res chain seq x y z
N MET A 1 -2.48 -14.04 8.58
CA MET A 1 -2.39 -12.59 8.91
C MET A 1 -3.17 -11.77 7.87
N LYS A 2 -3.65 -10.55 8.20
CA LYS A 2 -4.29 -9.66 7.20
C LYS A 2 -3.23 -9.04 6.29
N SER A 3 -3.50 -9.07 4.99
CA SER A 3 -2.68 -8.43 3.96
C SER A 3 -3.52 -7.37 3.25
N TYR A 4 -2.86 -6.28 2.89
CA TYR A 4 -3.49 -5.11 2.31
C TYR A 4 -2.85 -4.85 0.95
N LYS A 5 -3.68 -4.59 -0.05
CA LYS A 5 -3.22 -4.10 -1.35
C LYS A 5 -4.06 -2.90 -1.75
N LEU A 6 -3.40 -1.93 -2.36
CA LEU A 6 -4.07 -0.77 -2.92
C LEU A 6 -4.84 -1.17 -4.19
N THR A 7 -6.14 -0.86 -4.24
CA THR A 7 -6.98 -1.06 -5.43
C THR A 7 -6.91 0.14 -6.36
N ALA A 8 -6.74 1.33 -5.78
CA ALA A 8 -6.70 2.58 -6.52
C ALA A 8 -5.79 3.62 -5.85
N TRP A 9 -5.15 4.48 -6.65
CA TRP A 9 -4.24 5.50 -6.13
C TRP A 9 -5.01 6.60 -5.38
N PRO A 10 -4.77 6.80 -4.08
CA PRO A 10 -5.44 7.83 -3.30
C PRO A 10 -4.88 9.22 -3.66
N GLU A 11 -5.75 10.23 -3.64
CA GLU A 11 -5.29 11.61 -3.54
C GLU A 11 -4.90 11.89 -2.09
N LEU A 12 -3.60 11.87 -1.81
CA LEU A 12 -3.10 12.08 -0.45
C LEU A 12 -3.34 13.53 0.01
N PRO A 13 -3.99 13.73 1.17
CA PRO A 13 -4.06 15.04 1.82
C PRO A 13 -2.66 15.58 2.11
N SER A 14 -2.53 16.91 2.23
CA SER A 14 -1.28 17.59 2.57
C SER A 14 -0.62 17.02 3.84
N SER A 15 -1.41 16.55 4.81
CA SER A 15 -0.99 15.88 6.04
C SER A 15 -0.14 14.62 5.81
N PHE A 16 -0.29 13.95 4.67
CA PHE A 16 0.40 12.71 4.31
C PHE A 16 1.46 12.89 3.21
N ARG A 17 1.82 14.14 2.84
CA ARG A 17 2.88 14.44 1.85
C ARG A 17 4.30 14.22 2.39
N ARG A 18 4.56 13.14 3.13
CA ARG A 18 5.94 12.72 3.46
C ARG A 18 6.40 11.67 2.47
N VAL A 19 7.68 11.72 2.10
CA VAL A 19 8.32 10.73 1.20
C VAL A 19 8.06 9.29 1.68
N SER A 20 8.02 9.07 2.99
CA SER A 20 7.74 7.76 3.59
C SER A 20 6.32 7.25 3.31
N TYR A 21 5.32 8.13 3.22
CA TYR A 21 3.94 7.77 2.87
C TYR A 21 3.80 7.44 1.38
N THR A 22 4.46 8.19 0.50
CA THR A 22 4.51 7.85 -0.92
C THR A 22 5.15 6.48 -1.14
N ARG A 23 6.16 6.13 -0.34
CA ARG A 23 6.79 4.81 -0.35
C ARG A 23 5.84 3.71 0.17
N LEU A 24 5.07 3.99 1.22
CA LEU A 24 4.02 3.07 1.70
C LEU A 24 2.98 2.78 0.62
N LEU A 25 2.46 3.81 -0.06
CA LEU A 25 1.50 3.63 -1.16
C LEU A 25 2.10 2.84 -2.33
N THR A 26 3.35 3.14 -2.67
CA THR A 26 4.09 2.41 -3.70
C THR A 26 4.23 0.93 -3.35
N GLU A 27 4.54 0.59 -2.10
CA GLU A 27 4.60 -0.81 -1.67
C GLU A 27 3.22 -1.48 -1.68
N LEU A 28 2.18 -0.78 -1.22
CA LEU A 28 0.79 -1.28 -1.20
C LEU A 28 0.22 -1.47 -2.61
N SER A 29 0.60 -0.66 -3.59
CA SER A 29 0.14 -0.82 -4.97
C SER A 29 0.79 -2.01 -5.67
N GLN A 30 2.05 -2.30 -5.33
CA GLN A 30 2.82 -3.39 -5.93
C GLN A 30 2.32 -4.77 -5.51
N ARG A 31 1.96 -4.95 -4.23
CA ARG A 31 1.67 -6.28 -3.68
C ARG A 31 0.76 -6.23 -2.46
N HIS A 32 0.11 -7.37 -2.18
CA HIS A 32 -0.49 -7.61 -0.87
C HIS A 32 0.62 -7.70 0.19
N VAL A 33 0.63 -6.75 1.11
CA VAL A 33 1.63 -6.64 2.17
C VAL A 33 0.97 -6.55 3.54
N THR A 34 1.64 -7.08 4.55
CA THR A 34 1.19 -6.95 5.93
C THR A 34 1.69 -5.65 6.54
N ALA A 35 1.02 -5.15 7.58
CA ALA A 35 1.47 -3.96 8.30
C ALA A 35 2.91 -4.11 8.84
N THR A 36 3.31 -5.32 9.23
CA THR A 36 4.67 -5.62 9.69
C THR A 36 5.70 -5.48 8.57
N GLN A 37 5.38 -5.95 7.36
CA GLN A 37 6.27 -5.81 6.21
C GLN A 37 6.42 -4.34 5.79
N LEU A 38 5.33 -3.56 5.85
CA LEU A 38 5.37 -2.12 5.60
C LEU A 38 6.25 -1.38 6.61
N HIS A 39 6.17 -1.74 7.88
CA HIS A 39 7.03 -1.17 8.93
C HIS A 39 8.51 -1.45 8.64
N GLN A 40 8.84 -2.70 8.30
CA GLN A 40 10.21 -3.11 8.00
C GLN A 40 10.77 -2.45 6.72
N SER A 41 9.96 -2.23 5.69
CA SER A 41 10.43 -1.67 4.42
C SER A 41 10.51 -0.14 4.39
N THR A 42 9.64 0.54 5.14
CA THR A 42 9.52 2.01 5.09
C THR A 42 10.04 2.71 6.34
N GLY A 43 10.22 2.00 7.46
CA GLY A 43 10.63 2.57 8.74
C GLY A 43 9.59 3.50 9.39
N VAL A 44 8.37 3.56 8.83
CA VAL A 44 7.27 4.36 9.38
C VAL A 44 6.72 3.69 10.63
N SER A 45 6.30 4.49 11.62
CA SER A 45 5.76 3.95 12.87
C SER A 45 4.54 3.05 12.62
N ALA A 46 4.38 2.00 13.44
CA ALA A 46 3.23 1.10 13.32
C ALA A 46 1.89 1.83 13.52
N SER A 47 1.87 2.90 14.32
CA SER A 47 0.70 3.78 14.51
C SER A 47 0.34 4.53 13.23
N ASP A 48 1.33 5.12 12.56
CA ASP A 48 1.12 5.87 11.31
C ASP A 48 0.67 4.94 10.17
N ILE A 49 1.25 3.74 10.09
CA ILE A 49 0.83 2.72 9.10
C ILE A 49 -0.63 2.32 9.34
N ARG A 50 -1.03 2.10 10.60
CA ARG A 50 -2.43 1.76 10.93
C ARG A 50 -3.37 2.92 10.60
N ALA A 51 -3.00 4.15 10.93
CA ALA A 51 -3.80 5.33 10.62
C ALA A 51 -4.01 5.48 9.11
N LEU A 52 -2.95 5.28 8.31
CA LEU A 52 -3.04 5.29 6.85
C LEU A 52 -3.91 4.16 6.32
N LEU A 53 -3.72 2.92 6.79
CA LEU A 53 -4.52 1.79 6.34
C LEU A 53 -6.00 1.99 6.67
N LEU A 54 -6.32 2.54 7.84
CA LEU A 54 -7.69 2.83 8.23
C LEU A 54 -8.32 3.91 7.34
N GLN A 55 -7.57 4.97 7.02
CA GLN A 55 -8.01 5.99 6.07
C GLN A 55 -8.30 5.37 4.68
N LEU A 56 -7.37 4.57 4.15
CA LEU A 56 -7.55 3.94 2.84
C LEU A 56 -8.68 2.90 2.82
N GLU A 57 -8.93 2.22 3.94
CA GLU A 57 -10.08 1.32 4.10
C GLU A 57 -11.39 2.09 4.11
N GLN A 58 -11.45 3.24 4.80
CA GLN A 58 -12.62 4.14 4.78
C GLN A 58 -12.89 4.69 3.38
N ASP A 59 -11.84 4.99 2.63
CA ASP A 59 -11.93 5.46 1.25
C ASP A 59 -12.27 4.33 0.26
N GLY A 60 -12.33 3.07 0.72
CA GLY A 60 -12.61 1.89 -0.13
C GLY A 60 -11.47 1.54 -1.10
N LEU A 61 -10.26 2.00 -0.81
CA LEU A 61 -9.07 1.87 -1.67
C LEU A 61 -8.18 0.66 -1.31
N LEU A 62 -8.62 -0.17 -0.36
CA LEU A 62 -7.89 -1.38 0.06
C LEU A 62 -8.62 -2.66 -0.29
N ASP A 63 -7.91 -3.58 -0.94
CA ASP A 63 -8.25 -4.98 -1.04
C ASP A 63 -7.63 -5.71 0.17
N VAL A 64 -8.48 -6.10 1.12
CA VAL A 64 -8.06 -6.81 2.33
C VAL A 64 -8.19 -8.32 2.10
N ARG A 65 -7.04 -9.01 2.06
CA ARG A 65 -7.01 -10.47 1.95
C ARG A 65 -6.53 -11.11 3.24
N HIS A 66 -7.23 -12.16 3.64
CA HIS A 66 -6.79 -13.06 4.69
C HIS A 66 -5.82 -14.08 4.07
N LEU A 67 -4.52 -13.83 4.15
CA LEU A 67 -3.53 -14.79 3.65
C LEU A 67 -3.29 -15.89 4.70
N PRO A 68 -3.32 -17.17 4.31
CA PRO A 68 -2.57 -18.20 5.00
C PRO A 68 -1.07 -18.01 4.69
N ASP A 69 -0.21 -18.19 5.69
CA ASP A 69 1.24 -17.98 5.62
C ASP A 69 1.88 -18.74 4.43
N ALA A 70 2.24 -18.05 3.35
CA ALA A 70 3.03 -18.62 2.25
C ALA A 70 3.91 -17.58 1.54
N PRO A 71 5.13 -17.95 1.10
CA PRO A 71 6.22 -17.01 0.83
C PRO A 71 6.13 -16.34 -0.54
N ALA A 72 6.44 -15.05 -0.55
CA ALA A 72 6.52 -14.19 -1.71
C ALA A 72 7.60 -14.67 -2.69
N ARG A 73 7.17 -15.21 -3.83
CA ARG A 73 8.01 -15.43 -5.01
C ARG A 73 7.17 -14.99 -6.19
N TRP A 74 7.34 -13.74 -6.66
CA TRP A 74 7.34 -13.35 -8.08
C TRP A 74 7.53 -11.83 -8.25
N SER A 75 8.78 -11.48 -8.56
CA SER A 75 9.28 -10.63 -9.66
C SER A 75 8.57 -9.29 -9.99
N TRP A 76 9.27 -8.21 -9.67
CA TRP A 76 8.92 -6.79 -9.88
C TRP A 76 9.17 -6.26 -11.31
N ARG A 77 8.93 -7.06 -12.36
CA ARG A 77 9.31 -6.68 -13.75
C ARG A 77 8.18 -6.24 -14.68
N ASP A 78 6.89 -6.34 -14.31
CA ASP A 78 5.84 -6.29 -15.34
C ASP A 78 4.83 -5.13 -15.31
N LEU A 79 4.77 -4.27 -14.29
CA LEU A 79 3.68 -3.27 -14.23
C LEU A 79 4.20 -1.83 -14.17
N SER A 80 4.79 -1.45 -15.30
CA SER A 80 4.46 -0.23 -16.06
C SER A 80 3.85 0.91 -15.24
N LEU A 81 4.69 1.88 -14.91
CA LEU A 81 4.39 3.20 -14.34
C LEU A 81 3.43 4.07 -15.18
N ASN A 82 2.86 3.60 -16.30
CA ASN A 82 2.27 4.47 -17.31
C ASN A 82 0.75 4.31 -17.55
N GLN A 83 0.02 3.51 -16.77
CA GLN A 83 -1.43 3.30 -17.03
C GLN A 83 -2.40 4.05 -16.10
N TRP A 84 -1.92 4.71 -15.04
CA TRP A 84 -2.78 5.35 -14.04
C TRP A 84 -3.13 6.84 -14.31
N LEU A 85 -2.51 7.47 -15.32
CA LEU A 85 -2.72 8.89 -15.65
C LEU A 85 -3.68 9.15 -16.82
N ARG A 86 -4.56 8.20 -17.17
CA ARG A 86 -5.59 8.45 -18.19
C ARG A 86 -6.97 7.99 -17.75
N ARG A 87 -7.68 8.90 -17.10
CA ARG A 87 -9.09 9.12 -17.43
C ARG A 87 -9.35 10.62 -17.46
N VAL A 88 -9.75 11.05 -18.66
CA VAL A 88 -10.20 12.37 -19.09
C VAL A 88 -11.40 12.83 -18.27
#